data_AF-A0AAU8C793-F1
#
_entry.id   AF-A0AAU8C793-F1
#
_cell.length_a   1.000
_cell.length_b   1.000
_cell.length_c   1.000
_cell.angle_alpha   90.00
_cell.angle_beta   90.00
_cell.angle_gamma   90.00
#
_symmetry.space_group_name_H-M   'P 1'
#
loop_
_entity.id
_entity.type
_entity.pdbx_description
1 polymer ?
#
loop_
_entity_poly.entity_id
_entity_poly.type
_entity_poly.pdbx_seq_one_letter_code
_entity_poly.pdbx_strand_id
1 'polypeptide(L)'
;MTQRILLPLCLAALTLPAACTQFPALDSRATPELLASDYPALVPVDPLLAKAEAGQVNIPQTENGLTSRVERLQARAARLRGSVLSGSEKQRLSQGLQ
;
A
#
# COMPACT_ATOMS: atom_id res chain seq x y z
N MET A 1 -30.98 -42.22 7.80
CA MET A 1 -30.45 -41.50 8.99
C MET A 1 -28.97 -41.81 9.21
N THR A 2 -28.58 -43.09 9.26
CA THR A 2 -27.18 -43.56 9.41
C THR A 2 -26.22 -43.05 8.34
N GLN A 3 -26.63 -43.02 7.06
CA GLN A 3 -25.79 -42.57 5.95
C GLN A 3 -25.46 -41.06 5.97
N ARG A 4 -26.33 -40.24 6.59
CA ARG A 4 -26.10 -38.78 6.74
C ARG A 4 -25.03 -38.47 7.79
N ILE A 5 -24.82 -39.36 8.77
CA ILE A 5 -23.86 -39.20 9.86
C ILE A 5 -22.50 -39.81 9.49
N LEU A 6 -22.49 -40.84 8.63
CA LEU A 6 -21.27 -41.49 8.16
C LEU A 6 -20.38 -40.58 7.30
N LEU A 7 -20.98 -39.74 6.45
CA LEU A 7 -20.24 -38.83 5.58
C LEU A 7 -19.38 -37.80 6.34
N PRO A 8 -19.90 -37.02 7.30
CA PRO A 8 -19.07 -36.08 8.07
C PRO A 8 -18.05 -36.79 8.96
N LEU A 9 -18.36 -38.00 9.47
CA LEU A 9 -17.42 -38.79 10.27
C LEU A 9 -16.22 -39.26 9.44
N CYS A 10 -16.44 -39.74 8.22
CA CYS A 10 -15.35 -40.09 7.29
C CYS A 10 -14.49 -38.87 6.94
N LEU A 11 -15.12 -37.72 6.66
CA LEU A 11 -14.42 -36.46 6.35
C LEU A 11 -13.56 -35.97 7.52
N ALA A 12 -14.05 -36.09 8.76
CA ALA A 12 -13.28 -35.76 9.95
C ALA A 12 -12.09 -36.72 10.13
N ALA A 13 -12.31 -38.03 9.96
CA ALA A 13 -11.25 -39.03 10.08
C ALA A 13 -10.12 -38.86 9.05
N LEU A 14 -10.44 -38.39 7.84
CA LEU A 14 -9.48 -38.12 6.76
C LEU A 14 -8.65 -36.85 7.00
N THR A 15 -9.22 -35.84 7.67
CA THR A 15 -8.58 -34.51 7.82
C THR A 15 -7.86 -34.33 9.16
N LEU A 16 -8.24 -35.05 10.21
CA LEU A 16 -7.55 -35.06 11.50
C LEU A 16 -6.03 -35.31 11.42
N PRO A 17 -5.51 -36.27 10.63
CA PRO A 17 -4.06 -36.49 10.55
C PRO A 17 -3.30 -35.35 9.85
N ALA A 18 -3.96 -34.51 9.04
CA ALA A 18 -3.31 -33.35 8.41
C ALA A 18 -3.01 -32.22 9.41
N ALA A 19 -3.73 -32.15 10.53
CA ALA A 19 -3.44 -31.23 11.62
C ALA A 19 -2.27 -31.70 12.51
N CYS A 20 -1.94 -33.00 12.48
CA CYS A 20 -0.79 -33.59 13.16
C CYS A 20 0.40 -33.83 12.22
N THR A 21 0.59 -32.95 11.22
CA THR A 21 1.77 -33.03 10.35
C THR A 21 3.03 -32.69 11.13
N GLN A 22 4.11 -33.45 10.91
CA GLN A 22 5.39 -33.16 11.53
C GLN A 22 5.83 -31.75 11.12
N PHE A 23 6.30 -30.97 12.09
CA PHE A 23 6.99 -29.72 11.78
C PHE A 23 8.14 -30.05 10.82
N PRO A 24 8.25 -29.38 9.65
CA PRO A 24 9.31 -29.68 8.71
C PRO A 24 10.66 -29.49 9.40
N ALA A 25 11.58 -30.43 9.23
CA ALA A 25 12.91 -30.38 9.84
C ALA A 25 13.66 -29.12 9.34
N LEU A 26 13.58 -28.03 10.10
CA LEU A 26 14.35 -26.82 9.86
C LEU A 26 15.80 -26.97 10.32
N ASP A 27 16.06 -27.93 11.21
CA ASP A 27 17.40 -28.25 11.71
C ASP A 27 18.36 -28.61 10.58
N SER A 28 17.85 -29.23 9.49
CA SER A 28 18.64 -29.54 8.30
C SER A 28 19.16 -28.30 7.55
N ARG A 29 18.59 -27.12 7.83
CA ARG A 29 19.01 -25.84 7.25
C ARG A 29 19.95 -25.05 8.16
N ALA A 30 20.08 -25.43 9.42
CA ALA A 30 21.01 -24.80 10.34
C ALA A 30 22.41 -25.38 10.07
N THR A 31 23.32 -24.55 9.57
CA THR A 31 24.71 -24.99 9.38
C THR A 31 25.42 -25.06 10.73
N PRO A 32 26.46 -25.90 10.87
CA PRO A 32 27.27 -25.95 12.11
C PRO A 32 27.82 -24.58 12.51
N GLU A 33 28.19 -23.76 11.52
CA GLU A 33 28.69 -22.40 11.73
C GLU A 33 27.60 -21.46 12.28
N LEU A 34 26.36 -21.59 11.81
CA LEU A 34 25.22 -20.81 12.31
C LEU A 34 24.88 -21.18 13.76
N LEU A 35 24.92 -22.47 14.09
CA LEU A 35 24.64 -22.95 15.46
C LEU A 35 25.74 -22.54 16.45
N ALA A 36 26.98 -22.43 15.97
CA ALA A 36 28.12 -21.96 16.76
C ALA A 36 28.27 -20.43 16.79
N SER A 37 27.45 -19.70 16.03
CA SER A 37 27.51 -18.23 15.98
C SER A 37 26.95 -17.59 17.24
N ASP A 38 27.50 -16.44 17.61
CA ASP A 38 26.96 -15.65 18.70
C ASP A 38 25.53 -15.21 18.39
N TYR A 39 24.68 -15.23 19.43
CA TYR A 39 23.33 -14.73 19.30
C TYR A 39 23.35 -13.23 18.93
N PRO A 40 22.51 -12.77 18.00
CA PRO A 40 22.51 -11.38 17.57
C PRO A 40 22.20 -10.44 18.74
N ALA A 41 22.81 -9.26 18.74
CA ALA A 41 22.52 -8.25 19.73
C ALA A 41 21.04 -7.85 19.66
N LEU A 42 20.33 -8.02 20.78
CA LEU A 42 18.96 -7.57 20.91
C LEU A 42 18.93 -6.04 21.01
N VAL A 43 18.20 -5.41 20.10
CA VAL A 43 18.00 -3.96 20.09
C VAL A 43 16.65 -3.64 20.74
N PRO A 44 16.54 -2.57 21.56
CA PRO A 44 15.26 -2.15 22.12
C PRO A 44 14.22 -1.85 21.03
N VAL A 45 12.98 -2.26 21.27
CA VAL A 45 11.88 -2.11 20.30
C VAL A 45 11.37 -0.67 20.22
N ASP A 46 11.31 0.03 21.35
CA ASP A 46 10.80 1.41 21.45
C ASP A 46 11.43 2.41 20.45
N PRO A 47 12.76 2.51 20.30
CA PRO A 47 13.35 3.41 19.31
C PRO A 47 13.02 3.03 17.86
N LEU A 48 12.80 1.74 17.57
CA LEU A 48 12.38 1.29 16.25
C LEU A 48 10.95 1.71 15.94
N LEU A 49 10.06 1.60 16.94
CA LEU A 49 8.67 2.07 16.84
C LEU A 49 8.60 3.58 16.65
N ALA A 50 9.33 4.35 17.47
CA ALA A 50 9.39 5.81 17.34
C ALA A 50 9.86 6.27 15.95
N LYS A 51 10.86 5.57 15.39
CA LYS A 51 11.34 5.84 14.02
C LYS A 51 10.29 5.49 12.96
N ALA A 52 9.57 4.38 13.14
CA ALA A 52 8.49 3.98 12.24
C ALA A 52 7.35 5.01 12.24
N GLU A 53 6.95 5.49 13.42
CA GLU A 53 5.93 6.53 13.60
C GLU A 53 6.35 7.87 12.96
N ALA A 54 7.59 8.32 13.19
CA ALA A 54 8.10 9.56 12.61
C ALA A 54 8.14 9.53 11.06
N GLY A 55 8.28 8.35 10.45
CA GLY A 55 8.25 8.17 9.00
C GLY A 55 6.85 8.08 8.40
N GLN A 56 5.78 8.07 9.22
CA GLN A 56 4.42 7.93 8.72
C GLN A 56 3.91 9.24 8.11
N VAL A 57 3.36 9.11 6.91
CA VAL A 57 2.63 10.19 6.27
C VAL A 57 1.25 10.29 6.91
N ASN A 58 0.89 11.48 7.41
CA ASN A 58 -0.48 11.75 7.80
C ASN A 58 -1.36 11.78 6.54
N ILE A 59 -2.06 10.67 6.27
CA ILE A 59 -2.84 10.46 5.05
C ILE A 59 -3.90 11.57 4.87
N PRO A 60 -4.78 11.88 5.83
CA PRO A 60 -5.79 12.93 5.66
C PRO A 60 -5.20 14.31 5.35
N GLN A 61 -4.14 14.71 6.05
CA GLN A 61 -3.50 16.01 5.84
C GLN A 61 -2.83 16.08 4.46
N THR A 62 -2.17 15.00 4.05
CA THR A 62 -1.48 14.91 2.76
C THR A 62 -2.46 14.92 1.60
N GLU A 63 -3.55 14.16 1.69
CA GLU A 63 -4.60 14.13 0.69
C GLU A 63 -5.23 15.52 0.52
N ASN A 64 -5.61 16.19 1.61
CA ASN A 64 -6.16 17.55 1.55
C ASN A 64 -5.18 18.53 0.89
N GLY A 65 -3.89 18.44 1.24
CA GLY A 65 -2.84 19.24 0.63
C GLY A 65 -2.72 19.01 -0.88
N LEU A 66 -2.75 17.74 -1.32
CA LEU A 66 -2.69 17.36 -2.73
C LEU A 66 -3.94 17.79 -3.50
N THR A 67 -5.14 17.54 -2.98
CA THR A 67 -6.41 17.96 -3.59
C THR A 67 -6.44 19.46 -3.83
N SER A 68 -6.09 20.26 -2.81
CA SER A 68 -6.05 21.73 -2.97
C SER A 68 -5.06 22.18 -4.05
N ARG A 69 -3.92 21.49 -4.19
CA ARG A 69 -2.92 21.78 -5.22
C ARG A 69 -3.46 21.45 -6.61
N VAL A 70 -4.11 20.30 -6.75
CA VAL A 70 -4.74 19.87 -8.00
C VAL A 70 -5.79 20.88 -8.45
N GLU A 71 -6.68 21.32 -7.56
CA GLU A 71 -7.70 22.33 -7.87
C GLU A 71 -7.08 23.65 -8.35
N ARG A 72 -6.06 24.16 -7.67
CA ARG A 72 -5.35 25.38 -8.09
C ARG A 72 -4.71 25.23 -9.46
N LEU A 73 -4.10 24.08 -9.76
CA LEU A 73 -3.49 23.80 -11.06
C LEU A 73 -4.55 23.73 -12.16
N GLN A 74 -5.69 23.07 -11.91
CA GLN A 74 -6.81 23.01 -12.85
C GLN A 74 -7.39 24.39 -13.13
N ALA A 75 -7.61 25.21 -12.11
CA ALA A 75 -8.10 26.58 -12.27
C ALA A 75 -7.12 27.44 -13.10
N ARG A 76 -5.81 27.29 -12.87
CA ARG A 76 -4.79 27.97 -13.69
C ARG A 76 -4.82 27.50 -15.15
N ALA A 77 -4.94 26.20 -15.38
CA ALA A 77 -5.03 25.65 -16.73
C ALA A 77 -6.29 26.14 -17.46
N ALA A 78 -7.43 26.23 -16.78
CA ALA A 78 -8.67 26.77 -17.36
C ALA A 78 -8.48 28.23 -17.80
N ARG A 79 -7.82 29.06 -16.98
CA ARG A 79 -7.49 30.46 -17.34
C ARG A 79 -6.57 30.54 -18.57
N LEU A 80 -5.58 29.66 -18.65
CA LEU A 80 -4.64 29.63 -19.78
C LEU A 80 -5.29 29.14 -21.08
N ARG A 81 -6.28 28.24 -21.00
CA ARG A 81 -7.06 27.78 -22.16
C ARG A 81 -8.07 28.82 -22.65
N GLY A 82 -8.39 29.82 -21.83
CA GLY A 82 -9.26 30.91 -22.20
C GLY A 82 -8.68 31.80 -23.29
N SER A 83 -9.56 32.49 -24.01
CA SER A 83 -9.17 33.53 -24.95
C SER A 83 -8.50 34.69 -24.21
N VAL A 84 -7.20 34.91 -24.43
CA VAL A 84 -6.46 36.05 -23.84
C VAL A 84 -6.96 37.39 -24.39
N LEU A 85 -7.51 37.38 -25.60
CA LEU A 85 -8.09 38.56 -26.26
C LEU A 85 -9.60 38.62 -26.00
N SER A 86 -10.08 39.78 -25.57
CA SER A 86 -11.51 40.12 -25.61
C SER A 86 -12.04 40.17 -27.04
N GLY A 87 -13.36 40.08 -27.21
CA GLY A 87 -13.99 40.14 -28.53
C GLY A 87 -13.64 41.42 -29.31
N SER A 88 -13.60 42.56 -28.62
CA SER A 88 -13.20 43.85 -29.21
C SER A 88 -11.73 43.88 -29.60
N GLU A 89 -10.84 43.26 -28.82
CA GLU A 89 -9.42 43.15 -29.18
C GLU A 89 -9.20 42.28 -30.42
N LYS A 90 -9.94 41.17 -30.56
CA LYS A 90 -9.92 40.35 -31.78
C LYS A 90 -10.41 41.12 -33.00
N GLN A 91 -11.49 41.90 -32.85
CA GLN A 91 -12.06 42.74 -33.91
C GLN A 91 -11.06 43.81 -34.38
N ARG A 92 -10.36 44.49 -33.45
CA ARG A 92 -9.34 45.48 -33.83
C ARG A 92 -8.16 44.83 -34.55
N LEU A 93 -7.73 43.66 -34.09
CA LEU A 93 -6.61 42.94 -34.71
C LEU A 93 -6.95 42.48 -36.13
N SER A 94 -8.18 41.97 -36.37
CA SER A 94 -8.62 41.55 -37.70
C SER A 94 -8.76 42.71 -38.68
N GLN A 95 -9.20 43.88 -38.20
CA GLN A 95 -9.31 45.11 -39.00
C GLN A 95 -7.95 45.69 -39.38
N GLY A 96 -6.91 45.53 -38.55
CA GLY A 96 -5.55 46.01 -38.84
C GLY A 96 -4.71 45.10 -39.74
N LEU A 97 -5.20 43.90 -40.07
CA LEU A 97 -4.54 42.93 -40.96
C LEU A 97 -5.07 42.97 -42.40
N GLN A 98 -6.02 43.86 -42.70
CA GLN A 98 -6.54 44.15 -44.04
C GLN A 98 -5.72 45.23 -44.73
#